data_AF-A0A3G3E2Y2-F1
#
_entry.id   AF-A0A3G3E2Y2-F1
#
_cell.length_a   1.000
_cell.length_b   1.000
_cell.length_c   1.000
_cell.angle_alpha   90.00
_cell.angle_beta   90.00
_cell.angle_gamma   90.00
#
_symmetry.space_group_name_H-M   'P 1'
#
loop_
_entity.id
_entity.type
_entity.pdbx_description
1 polymer ?
#
loop_
_entity_poly.entity_id
_entity_poly.type
_entity_poly.pdbx_seq_one_letter_code
_entity_poly.pdbx_strand_id
1 'polypeptide(L)'
;MIGRAKQRQIFLHGAAGQRQLREVLSAQLIALIMQPEPIWLVSPWVSNFSLLDNRSGNWDSIDPAWGGREVDFIELLACAVNNGAPLSLVTRDEPMNRIFVKALEKRLSNFANFRLEWRNHLHIKGFLTQNVFLKGSMNFTRSGVNRNEEFVELNCDSHMIGEAITEFERQYLFIGSQEAF
;
A
#
# COMPACT_ATOMS: atom_id res chain seq x y z
N MET A 1 -12.94 -26.54 -13.51
CA MET A 1 -12.20 -25.41 -12.91
C MET A 1 -13.22 -24.49 -12.25
N ILE A 2 -13.21 -24.39 -10.93
CA ILE A 2 -14.05 -23.43 -10.22
C ILE A 2 -13.43 -22.06 -10.47
N GLY A 3 -14.15 -21.18 -11.18
CA GLY A 3 -13.68 -19.81 -11.43
C GLY A 3 -13.44 -19.10 -10.10
N ARG A 4 -12.19 -18.76 -9.80
CA ARG A 4 -11.85 -18.00 -8.60
C ARG A 4 -12.53 -16.63 -8.73
N ALA A 5 -13.26 -16.21 -7.70
CA ALA A 5 -13.88 -14.89 -7.69
C ALA A 5 -12.79 -13.84 -7.91
N LYS A 6 -12.91 -13.07 -8.99
CA LYS A 6 -11.96 -12.01 -9.36
C LYS A 6 -12.10 -10.75 -8.50
N GLN A 7 -13.13 -10.70 -7.66
CA GLN A 7 -13.45 -9.58 -6.81
C GLN A 7 -13.94 -10.09 -5.47
N ARG A 8 -13.46 -9.48 -4.38
CA ARG A 8 -13.88 -9.77 -3.02
C ARG A 8 -14.15 -8.48 -2.28
N GLN A 9 -15.29 -8.40 -1.63
CA GLN A 9 -15.66 -7.28 -0.76
C GLN A 9 -15.25 -7.58 0.68
N ILE A 10 -14.74 -6.56 1.37
CA ILE A 10 -14.36 -6.58 2.78
C ILE A 10 -15.03 -5.38 3.43
N PHE A 11 -15.97 -5.65 4.32
CA PHE A 11 -16.63 -4.63 5.12
C PHE A 11 -15.90 -4.50 6.46
N LEU A 12 -15.41 -3.31 6.80
CA LEU A 12 -14.68 -3.05 8.04
C LEU A 12 -15.62 -2.77 9.22
N HIS A 13 -16.58 -3.67 9.44
CA HIS A 13 -17.45 -3.65 10.62
C HIS A 13 -16.88 -4.59 11.69
N GLY A 14 -16.45 -4.01 12.80
CA GLY A 14 -15.89 -4.75 13.94
C GLY A 14 -14.53 -5.41 13.66
N ALA A 15 -14.04 -6.15 14.65
CA ALA A 15 -12.67 -6.67 14.68
C ALA A 15 -12.35 -7.67 13.55
N ALA A 16 -13.34 -8.46 13.10
CA ALA A 16 -13.13 -9.48 12.08
C ALA A 16 -12.80 -8.87 10.70
N GLY A 17 -13.56 -7.86 10.26
CA GLY A 17 -13.32 -7.18 8.98
C GLY A 17 -11.99 -6.42 8.98
N GLN A 18 -11.67 -5.75 10.08
CA GLN A 18 -10.39 -5.05 10.26
C GLN A 18 -9.20 -6.01 10.21
N ARG A 19 -9.32 -7.17 10.88
CA ARG A 19 -8.31 -8.23 10.82
C ARG A 19 -8.15 -8.75 9.40
N GLN A 20 -9.25 -9.05 8.71
CA GLN A 20 -9.22 -9.55 7.34
C GLN A 20 -8.54 -8.57 6.37
N LEU A 21 -8.79 -7.27 6.52
CA LEU A 21 -8.08 -6.25 5.75
C LEU A 21 -6.59 -6.25 6.05
N ARG A 22 -6.19 -6.25 7.34
CA ARG A 22 -4.78 -6.27 7.74
C ARG A 22 -4.06 -7.48 7.14
N GLU A 23 -4.68 -8.66 7.23
CA GLU A 23 -4.13 -9.90 6.64
C GLU A 23 -3.99 -9.82 5.11
N VAL A 24 -4.96 -9.22 4.41
CA VAL A 24 -4.86 -9.02 2.95
C VAL A 24 -3.74 -8.06 2.60
N LEU A 25 -3.73 -6.88 3.21
CA LEU A 25 -2.75 -5.83 2.89
C LEU A 25 -1.33 -6.27 3.30
N SER A 26 -1.18 -6.95 4.43
CA SER A 26 0.11 -7.52 4.84
C SER A 26 0.56 -8.60 3.87
N ALA A 27 -0.31 -9.51 3.44
CA ALA A 27 0.03 -10.53 2.46
C ALA A 27 0.47 -9.92 1.11
N GLN A 28 -0.16 -8.82 0.67
CA GLN A 28 0.27 -8.13 -0.55
C GLN A 28 1.67 -7.53 -0.40
N LEU A 29 1.95 -6.85 0.73
CA LEU A 29 3.28 -6.29 0.97
C LEU A 29 4.36 -7.36 1.12
N ILE A 30 4.06 -8.50 1.75
CA ILE A 30 5.00 -9.63 1.80
C ILE A 30 5.27 -10.16 0.39
N ALA A 31 4.24 -10.32 -0.44
CA ALA A 31 4.42 -10.74 -1.83
C ALA A 31 5.33 -9.77 -2.60
N LEU A 32 5.15 -8.45 -2.39
CA LEU A 32 5.99 -7.40 -2.98
C LEU A 32 7.45 -7.42 -2.50
N ILE A 33 7.68 -7.81 -1.24
CA ILE A 33 9.03 -7.99 -0.68
C ILE A 33 9.73 -9.18 -1.36
N MET A 34 9.00 -10.26 -1.66
CA MET A 34 9.54 -11.47 -2.28
C MET A 34 9.67 -11.35 -3.80
N GLN A 35 8.71 -10.71 -4.46
CA GLN A 35 8.65 -10.49 -5.90
C GLN A 35 8.23 -9.04 -6.16
N PRO A 36 9.20 -8.13 -6.28
CA PRO A 36 8.94 -6.72 -6.51
C PRO A 36 8.14 -6.46 -7.78
N GLU A 37 7.07 -5.67 -7.65
CA GLU A 37 6.27 -5.11 -8.75
C GLU A 37 5.96 -3.63 -8.45
N PRO A 38 5.61 -2.82 -9.46
CA PRO A 38 5.19 -1.43 -9.24
C PRO A 38 4.01 -1.32 -8.28
N ILE A 39 4.13 -0.41 -7.32
CA ILE A 39 3.12 -0.08 -6.32
C ILE A 39 2.59 1.32 -6.62
N TRP A 40 1.27 1.44 -6.69
CA TRP A 40 0.57 2.70 -6.64
C TRP A 40 -0.16 2.81 -5.31
N LEU A 41 0.25 3.76 -4.48
CA LEU A 41 -0.43 4.12 -3.25
C LEU A 41 -1.05 5.51 -3.43
N VAL A 42 -2.35 5.54 -3.70
CA VAL A 42 -3.11 6.76 -3.95
C VAL A 42 -4.09 6.94 -2.81
N SER A 43 -3.91 7.96 -1.98
CA SER A 43 -4.86 8.22 -0.88
C SER A 43 -4.83 9.67 -0.43
N PRO A 44 -5.98 10.31 -0.16
CA PRO A 44 -6.02 11.68 0.34
C PRO A 44 -5.31 11.84 1.70
N TRP A 45 -5.38 10.81 2.54
CA TRP A 45 -4.76 10.78 3.85
C TRP A 45 -4.00 9.48 4.06
N VAL A 46 -2.76 9.60 4.51
CA VAL A 46 -1.88 8.47 4.84
C VAL A 46 -1.30 8.65 6.24
N SER A 47 -1.25 7.57 7.00
CA SER A 47 -0.56 7.55 8.30
C SER A 47 0.02 6.17 8.56
N ASN A 48 0.97 6.08 9.48
CA ASN A 48 1.51 4.79 9.90
C ASN A 48 0.54 4.06 10.88
N PHE A 49 0.57 2.73 10.87
CA PHE A 49 -0.21 1.85 11.74
C PHE A 49 0.40 0.44 11.77
N SER A 50 0.20 -0.30 12.87
CA SER A 50 0.57 -1.72 12.96
C SER A 50 -0.19 -2.52 11.90
N LEU A 51 0.52 -3.29 11.08
CA LEU A 51 -0.09 -4.04 9.97
C LEU A 51 0.09 -5.54 10.13
N LEU A 52 1.33 -6.02 10.24
CA LEU A 52 1.64 -7.45 10.31
C LEU A 52 1.89 -7.87 11.77
N ASP A 53 1.30 -8.98 12.20
CA ASP A 53 1.60 -9.58 13.51
C ASP A 53 2.73 -10.61 13.35
N ASN A 54 3.93 -10.25 13.82
CA ASN A 54 5.10 -11.14 13.87
C ASN A 54 5.48 -11.51 15.31
N ARG A 55 4.57 -11.39 16.30
CA ARG A 55 4.91 -11.66 17.72
C ARG A 55 5.37 -13.09 17.99
N SER A 56 4.99 -14.04 17.15
CA SER A 56 5.44 -15.43 17.22
C SER A 56 6.68 -15.73 16.36
N GLY A 57 7.24 -14.74 15.65
CA GLY A 57 8.39 -14.93 14.75
C GLY A 57 8.06 -15.65 13.44
N ASN A 58 6.78 -15.79 13.08
CA ASN A 58 6.35 -16.54 11.88
C ASN A 58 6.89 -15.97 10.56
N TRP A 59 7.34 -14.71 10.56
CA TRP A 59 7.85 -13.99 9.40
C TRP A 59 9.35 -13.71 9.47
N ASP A 60 10.07 -14.25 10.47
CA ASP A 60 11.51 -14.06 10.63
C ASP A 60 12.32 -14.66 9.46
N SER A 61 11.74 -15.61 8.71
CA SER A 61 12.33 -16.13 7.47
C SER A 61 12.28 -15.15 6.30
N ILE A 62 11.44 -14.11 6.37
CA ILE A 62 11.36 -13.05 5.37
C ILE A 62 12.30 -11.91 5.75
N ASP A 63 12.19 -11.41 6.98
CA ASP A 63 13.09 -10.40 7.53
C ASP A 63 13.26 -10.62 9.04
N PRO A 64 14.42 -11.17 9.48
CA PRO A 64 14.67 -11.41 10.89
C PRO A 64 14.79 -10.13 11.72
N ALA A 65 14.98 -8.95 11.10
CA ALA A 65 15.05 -7.68 11.82
C ALA A 65 13.69 -7.23 12.37
N TRP A 66 12.58 -7.84 11.93
CA TRP A 66 11.26 -7.56 12.48
C TRP A 66 11.15 -8.04 13.93
N GLY A 67 11.66 -9.24 14.23
CA GLY A 67 11.59 -9.88 15.55
C GLY A 67 10.15 -10.06 16.07
N GLY A 68 10.03 -10.42 17.34
CA GLY A 68 8.76 -10.78 17.99
C GLY A 68 7.83 -9.60 18.31
N ARG A 69 7.39 -8.83 17.31
CA ARG A 69 6.48 -7.67 17.47
C ARG A 69 5.48 -7.53 16.31
N GLU A 70 4.59 -6.56 16.42
CA GLU A 70 3.89 -6.08 15.22
C GLU A 70 4.84 -5.23 14.36
N VAL A 71 4.71 -5.38 13.04
CA VAL A 71 5.45 -4.61 12.03
C VAL A 71 4.52 -3.57 11.43
N ASP A 72 5.00 -2.34 11.38
CA ASP A 72 4.23 -1.21 10.90
C ASP A 72 4.11 -1.19 9.37
N PHE A 73 3.01 -0.61 8.88
CA PHE A 73 2.75 -0.41 7.46
C PHE A 73 3.92 0.27 6.74
N ILE A 74 4.49 1.31 7.34
CA ILE A 74 5.62 2.04 6.74
C ILE A 74 6.90 1.20 6.66
N GLU A 75 7.10 0.27 7.59
CA GLU A 75 8.27 -0.63 7.59
C GLU A 75 8.15 -1.66 6.47
N LEU A 76 6.98 -2.28 6.33
CA LEU A 76 6.70 -3.23 5.25
C LEU A 76 6.77 -2.56 3.88
N LEU A 77 6.21 -1.35 3.74
CA LEU A 77 6.27 -0.59 2.50
C LEU A 77 7.71 -0.21 2.14
N ALA A 78 8.50 0.26 3.12
CA ALA A 78 9.92 0.56 2.90
C ALA A 78 10.72 -0.69 2.53
N CYS A 79 10.45 -1.83 3.18
CA CYS A 79 11.08 -3.11 2.87
C CYS A 79 10.82 -3.52 1.40
N ALA A 80 9.57 -3.44 0.94
CA ALA A 80 9.22 -3.71 -0.45
C ALA A 80 9.98 -2.79 -1.43
N VAL A 81 10.02 -1.49 -1.15
CA VAL A 81 10.72 -0.50 -2.00
C VAL A 81 12.23 -0.75 -2.03
N ASN A 82 12.82 -1.04 -0.88
CA ASN A 82 14.25 -1.36 -0.75
C ASN A 82 14.62 -2.67 -1.45
N ASN A 83 13.69 -3.61 -1.55
CA ASN A 83 13.85 -4.86 -2.32
C ASN A 83 13.61 -4.68 -3.83
N GLY A 84 13.26 -3.49 -4.29
CA GLY A 84 13.16 -3.17 -5.71
C GLY A 84 11.78 -2.78 -6.20
N ALA A 85 10.75 -2.72 -5.35
CA ALA A 85 9.38 -2.41 -5.78
C ALA A 85 9.23 -0.90 -6.04
N PRO A 86 8.99 -0.44 -7.27
CA PRO A 86 8.83 0.98 -7.54
C PRO A 86 7.55 1.53 -6.92
N LEU A 87 7.64 2.47 -6.00
CA LEU A 87 6.51 3.09 -5.32
C LEU A 87 6.16 4.46 -5.93
N SER A 88 4.91 4.57 -6.38
CA SER A 88 4.23 5.78 -6.80
C SER A 88 3.26 6.21 -5.69
N LEU A 89 3.66 7.20 -4.89
CA LEU A 89 2.82 7.75 -3.82
C LEU A 89 2.13 9.02 -4.31
N VAL A 90 0.80 9.04 -4.28
CA VAL A 90 0.00 10.22 -4.57
C VAL A 90 -0.85 10.54 -3.34
N THR A 91 -0.64 11.72 -2.76
CA THR A 91 -1.36 12.13 -1.55
C THR A 91 -1.54 13.65 -1.45
N ARG A 92 -2.36 14.14 -0.52
CA ARG A 92 -2.55 15.58 -0.30
C ARG A 92 -1.36 16.18 0.44
N ASP A 93 -1.08 17.45 0.21
CA ASP A 93 -0.02 18.19 0.91
C ASP A 93 -0.47 18.65 2.31
N GLU A 94 -0.72 17.69 3.19
CA GLU A 94 -1.23 17.90 4.55
C GLU A 94 -0.17 17.57 5.61
N PRO A 95 -0.17 18.20 6.79
CA PRO A 95 0.83 17.96 7.83
C PRO A 95 1.02 16.47 8.20
N MET A 96 -0.08 15.73 8.34
CA MET A 96 -0.04 14.29 8.65
C MET A 96 0.63 13.48 7.53
N ASN A 97 0.33 13.79 6.27
CA ASN A 97 0.90 13.10 5.12
C ASN A 97 2.39 13.42 4.98
N ARG A 98 2.81 14.67 5.23
CA ARG A 98 4.23 15.06 5.28
C ARG A 98 5.01 14.29 6.35
N ILE A 99 4.40 14.03 7.52
CA ILE A 99 5.02 13.20 8.57
C ILE A 99 5.21 11.77 8.07
N PHE A 100 4.19 11.18 7.44
CA PHE A 100 4.27 9.84 6.86
C PHE A 100 5.36 9.76 5.79
N VAL A 101 5.36 10.69 4.82
CA VAL A 101 6.35 10.73 3.74
C VAL A 101 7.77 10.84 4.30
N LYS A 102 8.03 11.79 5.20
CA LYS A 102 9.36 11.94 5.83
C LYS A 102 9.79 10.68 6.60
N ALA A 103 8.85 9.99 7.23
CA ALA A 103 9.15 8.75 7.95
C ALA A 103 9.45 7.59 6.99
N LEU A 104 8.85 7.59 5.80
CA LEU A 104 9.09 6.61 4.73
C LEU A 104 10.46 6.88 4.10
N GLU A 105 10.72 8.11 3.68
CA GLU A 105 11.99 8.54 3.07
C GLU A 105 13.20 8.19 3.95
N LYS A 106 13.09 8.36 5.27
CA LYS A 106 14.15 7.98 6.23
C LYS A 106 14.47 6.47 6.28
N ARG A 107 13.56 5.62 5.78
CA ARG A 107 13.72 4.15 5.75
C ARG A 107 14.15 3.64 4.37
N LEU A 108 14.11 4.49 3.35
CA LEU A 108 14.52 4.10 2.01
C LEU A 108 16.04 4.13 1.90
N SER A 109 16.62 3.07 1.33
CA SER A 109 18.07 2.98 1.08
C SER A 109 18.53 3.97 0.01
N ASN A 110 17.65 4.25 -0.97
CA ASN A 110 17.81 5.27 -1.99
C ASN A 110 16.41 5.68 -2.52
N PHE A 111 16.36 6.69 -3.38
CA PHE A 111 15.10 7.20 -3.93
C PHE A 111 14.78 6.72 -5.36
N ALA A 112 15.58 5.82 -5.93
CA ALA A 112 15.41 5.39 -7.33
C ALA A 112 14.05 4.73 -7.59
N ASN A 113 13.54 4.01 -6.59
CA ASN A 113 12.26 3.31 -6.62
C ASN A 113 11.14 4.10 -5.92
N PHE A 114 11.30 5.41 -5.70
CA PHE A 114 10.29 6.21 -5.00
C PHE A 114 9.99 7.49 -5.77
N ARG A 115 8.70 7.69 -6.07
CA ARG A 115 8.19 8.92 -6.64
C ARG A 115 6.94 9.38 -5.90
N LEU A 116 6.83 10.70 -5.74
CA LEU A 116 5.81 11.36 -4.93
C LEU A 116 5.13 12.47 -5.73
N GLU A 117 3.80 12.47 -5.73
CA GLU A 117 2.99 13.59 -6.22
C GLU A 117 2.09 14.12 -5.10
N TRP A 118 2.16 15.44 -4.87
CA TRP A 118 1.24 16.15 -4.00
C TRP A 118 0.03 16.64 -4.79
N ARG A 119 -1.18 16.28 -4.36
CA ARG A 119 -2.43 16.60 -5.07
C ARG A 119 -3.50 17.14 -4.13
N ASN A 120 -3.83 18.42 -4.27
CA ASN A 120 -4.83 19.09 -3.44
C ASN A 120 -6.23 18.45 -3.57
N HIS A 121 -6.66 18.19 -4.81
CA HIS A 121 -7.96 17.57 -5.11
C HIS A 121 -7.80 16.08 -5.36
N LEU A 122 -7.65 15.32 -4.27
CA LEU A 122 -7.53 13.87 -4.29
C LEU A 122 -8.66 13.23 -3.47
N HIS A 123 -9.40 12.29 -4.05
CA HIS A 123 -10.45 11.53 -3.35
C HIS A 123 -10.34 10.00 -3.55
N ILE A 124 -9.55 9.57 -4.54
CA ILE A 124 -9.27 8.15 -4.81
C ILE A 124 -8.48 7.56 -3.67
N LYS A 125 -8.85 6.34 -3.24
CA LYS A 125 -8.17 5.56 -2.22
C LYS A 125 -7.91 4.17 -2.78
N GLY A 126 -6.66 3.91 -3.08
CA GLY A 126 -6.25 2.74 -3.84
C GLY A 126 -4.84 2.29 -3.50
N PHE A 127 -4.68 0.99 -3.33
CA PHE A 127 -3.40 0.30 -3.39
C PHE A 127 -3.45 -0.63 -4.60
N LEU A 128 -2.67 -0.31 -5.61
CA LEU A 128 -2.71 -0.96 -6.92
C LEU A 128 -1.32 -1.50 -7.26
N THR A 129 -1.28 -2.75 -7.73
CA THR A 129 -0.11 -3.44 -8.25
C THR A 129 -0.45 -4.08 -9.60
N GLN A 130 0.43 -4.89 -10.18
CA GLN A 130 0.13 -5.58 -11.45
C GLN A 130 -0.88 -6.73 -11.27
N ASN A 131 -1.08 -7.20 -10.04
CA ASN A 131 -1.90 -8.37 -9.74
C ASN A 131 -3.12 -8.06 -8.87
N VAL A 132 -3.09 -6.94 -8.15
CA VAL A 132 -4.13 -6.58 -7.19
C VAL A 132 -4.48 -5.11 -7.25
N PHE A 133 -5.78 -4.82 -7.19
CA PHE A 133 -6.29 -3.49 -6.87
C PHE A 133 -7.16 -3.54 -5.61
N LEU A 134 -6.66 -2.99 -4.51
CA LEU A 134 -7.39 -2.76 -3.28
C LEU A 134 -7.93 -1.32 -3.27
N LYS A 135 -9.24 -1.14 -3.38
CA LYS A 135 -9.88 0.20 -3.47
C LYS A 135 -11.11 0.31 -2.61
N GLY A 136 -11.52 1.52 -2.24
CA GLY A 136 -12.78 1.71 -1.51
C GLY A 136 -12.91 3.07 -0.83
N SER A 137 -13.68 3.11 0.25
CA SER A 137 -13.86 4.33 1.06
C SER A 137 -12.70 4.58 2.03
N MET A 138 -11.92 3.53 2.32
CA MET A 138 -10.89 3.53 3.35
C MET A 138 -9.65 4.33 2.98
N ASN A 139 -9.26 5.29 3.83
CA ASN A 139 -7.94 5.92 3.77
C ASN A 139 -6.87 5.01 4.41
N PHE A 140 -5.64 5.06 3.92
CA PHE A 140 -4.51 4.30 4.49
C PHE A 140 -3.98 4.98 5.77
N THR A 141 -4.85 5.08 6.78
CA THR A 141 -4.59 5.71 8.07
C THR A 141 -4.94 4.76 9.20
N ARG A 142 -4.41 5.04 10.41
CA ARG A 142 -4.75 4.27 11.61
C ARG A 142 -6.26 4.20 11.85
N SER A 143 -6.97 5.31 11.65
CA SER A 143 -8.43 5.35 11.85
C SER A 143 -9.17 4.62 10.74
N GLY A 144 -8.76 4.78 9.48
CA GLY A 144 -9.36 4.05 8.35
C GLY A 144 -9.25 2.54 8.51
N VAL A 145 -8.12 2.04 9.00
CA VAL A 145 -7.89 0.59 9.16
C VAL A 145 -8.51 0.02 10.45
N ASN A 146 -8.57 0.79 11.55
CA ASN A 146 -8.90 0.23 12.88
C ASN A 146 -10.17 0.79 13.53
N ARG A 147 -10.81 1.83 12.99
CA ARG A 147 -11.92 2.53 13.68
C ARG A 147 -13.12 2.81 12.81
N ASN A 148 -12.90 3.23 11.57
CA ASN A 148 -13.97 3.68 10.70
C ASN A 148 -14.76 2.49 10.13
N GLU A 149 -16.05 2.69 9.94
CA GLU A 149 -16.87 1.82 9.11
C GLU A 149 -16.54 2.11 7.65
N GLU A 150 -15.70 1.26 7.07
CA GLU A 150 -15.23 1.42 5.70
C GLU A 150 -15.59 0.20 4.87
N PHE A 151 -15.58 0.40 3.56
CA PHE A 151 -15.70 -0.64 2.57
C PHE A 151 -14.44 -0.70 1.73
N VAL A 152 -13.94 -1.91 1.51
CA VAL A 152 -12.80 -2.17 0.65
C VAL A 152 -13.11 -3.33 -0.30
N GLU A 153 -12.76 -3.15 -1.56
CA GLU A 153 -12.82 -4.14 -2.61
C GLU A 153 -11.41 -4.57 -2.99
N LEU A 154 -11.17 -5.88 -2.98
CA LEU A 154 -10.00 -6.53 -3.55
C LEU A 154 -10.34 -7.04 -4.94
N ASN A 155 -9.69 -6.51 -5.97
CA ASN A 155 -9.89 -6.90 -7.36
C ASN A 155 -8.61 -7.52 -7.93
N CYS A 156 -8.74 -8.68 -8.57
CA CYS A 156 -7.67 -9.44 -9.22
C CYS A 156 -7.93 -9.65 -10.72
N ASP A 157 -8.86 -8.90 -11.31
CA ASP A 157 -9.09 -8.93 -12.76
C ASP A 157 -8.02 -8.13 -13.49
N SER A 158 -7.20 -8.82 -14.29
CA SER A 158 -6.10 -8.23 -15.05
C SER A 158 -6.55 -7.12 -16.01
N HIS A 159 -7.78 -7.19 -16.54
CA HIS A 159 -8.31 -6.12 -17.40
C HIS A 159 -8.57 -4.85 -16.60
N MET A 160 -9.30 -4.98 -15.48
CA MET A 160 -9.60 -3.84 -14.61
C MET A 160 -8.32 -3.22 -14.00
N ILE A 161 -7.33 -4.06 -13.68
CA ILE A 161 -6.03 -3.61 -13.20
C ILE A 161 -5.28 -2.83 -14.30
N GLY A 162 -5.22 -3.35 -15.52
CA GLY A 162 -4.57 -2.66 -16.64
C GLY A 162 -5.19 -1.31 -16.96
N GLU A 163 -6.52 -1.22 -16.92
CA GLU A 163 -7.24 0.06 -17.06
C GLU A 163 -6.90 1.03 -15.93
N ALA A 164 -6.86 0.55 -14.68
CA ALA A 164 -6.53 1.38 -13.53
C ALA A 164 -5.07 1.89 -13.57
N ILE A 165 -4.12 1.05 -13.98
CA ILE A 165 -2.72 1.43 -14.17
C ILE A 165 -2.63 2.53 -15.23
N THR A 166 -3.24 2.32 -16.40
CA THR A 166 -3.25 3.28 -17.51
C THR A 166 -3.85 4.62 -17.07
N GLU A 167 -4.96 4.60 -16.31
CA GLU A 167 -5.57 5.82 -15.82
C GLU A 167 -4.68 6.53 -14.79
N PHE A 168 -4.03 5.80 -13.88
CA PHE A 168 -3.12 6.39 -12.90
C PHE A 168 -1.89 7.00 -13.57
N GLU A 169 -1.29 6.32 -14.55
CA GLU A 169 -0.17 6.84 -15.35
C GLU A 169 -0.57 8.10 -16.14
N ARG A 170 -1.79 8.14 -16.67
CA ARG A 170 -2.32 9.31 -17.39
C ARG A 170 -2.64 10.48 -16.45
N GLN A 171 -3.17 10.18 -15.26
CA GLN A 171 -3.68 11.18 -14.33
C GLN A 171 -2.58 11.82 -13.50
N TYR A 172 -1.57 11.06 -13.11
CA TYR A 172 -0.54 11.46 -12.15
C TYR A 172 0.81 11.68 -12.85
N LEU A 173 1.40 12.84 -12.59
CA LEU A 173 2.66 13.28 -13.17
C LEU A 173 3.72 13.37 -12.07
N PHE A 174 4.72 12.51 -12.16
CA PHE A 174 5.88 12.55 -11.28
C PHE A 174 6.97 13.37 -11.94
N ILE A 175 7.01 14.65 -11.59
CA ILE A 175 8.07 15.55 -12.03
C ILE A 175 9.30 15.24 -11.16
N GLY A 176 10.25 14.44 -11.66
CA GLY A 176 11.50 14.18 -10.94
C GLY A 176 12.22 12.84 -11.12
N SER A 177 11.90 12.03 -12.14
CA SER A 177 12.67 10.79 -12.42
C SER A 177 12.93 10.59 -13.92
N GLN A 178 13.25 11.66 -14.63
CA GLN A 178 13.96 11.60 -15.90
C GLN A 178 15.32 12.23 -15.66
N GLU A 179 16.30 11.44 -15.22
CA GLU A 179 17.73 11.56 -15.57
C GLU A 179 18.44 10.34 -14.97
N ALA A 180 18.42 9.23 -15.71
CA ALA A 180 19.49 8.23 -15.66
C ALA A 180 19.51 7.59 -17.05
N PHE A 181 20.43 8.09 -17.88
CA PHE A 181 20.84 7.45 -19.14
C PHE A 181 21.51 6.11 -18.85
#